data_AF-A0A963WDV5-F1
#
_entry.id   AF-A0A963WDV5-F1
#
_cell.length_a   1.000
_cell.length_b   1.000
_cell.length_c   1.000
_cell.angle_alpha   90.00
_cell.angle_beta   90.00
_cell.angle_gamma   90.00
#
_symmetry.space_group_name_H-M   'P 1'
#
loop_
_entity.id
_entity.type
_entity.pdbx_description
1 polymer ?
#
loop_
_entity_poly.entity_id
_entity_poly.type
_entity_poly.pdbx_seq_one_letter_code
_entity_poly.pdbx_strand_id
1 'polypeptide(L)'
;MTSTIVVSGAGPWIWDVDVRTFIQHTFAADLDITITSPSGTVVTLTTDNGGSNDNVFNGTLWDDSAPSLVTDYVYTNLVVAPALVPEEALGAFVGENPNGTWTITVSDDLAGDGGSLDSWSLDIATLPAAPTTATTTVSSSAPVTIADLATATSSLTLAGGGLAIQEVRVTTAIRHTFAADIDMTLTSPSGTVVT
;
A
#
# COMPACT_ATOMS: atom_id res chain seq x y z
N MET A 1 -10.02 -2.08 20.88
CA MET A 1 -11.14 -1.12 20.74
C MET A 1 -11.63 -1.05 19.30
N THR A 2 -12.84 -0.53 19.06
CA THR A 2 -13.38 -0.30 17.70
C THR A 2 -13.97 1.09 17.57
N SER A 3 -13.91 1.68 16.37
CA SER A 3 -14.59 2.93 16.01
C SER A 3 -15.20 2.79 14.61
N THR A 4 -16.28 3.53 14.33
CA THR A 4 -17.05 3.37 13.07
C THR A 4 -17.31 4.68 12.36
N ILE A 5 -17.28 4.66 11.03
CA ILE A 5 -17.74 5.74 10.16
C ILE A 5 -18.86 5.20 9.26
N VAL A 6 -19.95 5.96 9.12
CA VAL A 6 -21.02 5.64 8.15
C VAL A 6 -20.78 6.43 6.87
N VAL A 7 -20.59 5.72 5.76
CA VAL A 7 -20.49 6.29 4.42
C VAL A 7 -21.86 6.19 3.75
N SER A 8 -22.34 7.30 3.18
CA SER A 8 -23.63 7.36 2.47
C SER A 8 -23.56 8.33 1.29
N GLY A 9 -24.26 8.01 0.20
CA GLY A 9 -24.32 8.86 -0.99
C GLY A 9 -23.08 8.79 -1.89
N ALA A 10 -22.16 7.87 -1.61
CA ALA A 10 -21.00 7.60 -2.47
C ALA A 10 -21.41 6.77 -3.69
N GLY A 11 -20.56 6.77 -4.74
CA GLY A 11 -20.77 5.94 -5.92
C GLY A 11 -20.82 4.44 -5.59
N PRO A 12 -21.35 3.61 -6.50
CA PRO A 12 -21.66 2.21 -6.20
C PRO A 12 -20.46 1.28 -6.12
N TRP A 13 -19.29 1.70 -6.60
CA TRP A 13 -18.10 0.84 -6.70
C TRP A 13 -16.87 1.57 -6.19
N ILE A 14 -16.16 0.98 -5.24
CA ILE A 14 -14.86 1.46 -4.77
C ILE A 14 -13.83 1.32 -5.89
N TRP A 15 -13.06 2.37 -6.09
CA TRP A 15 -11.86 2.38 -6.94
C TRP A 15 -10.58 2.50 -6.12
N ASP A 16 -10.64 3.26 -5.04
CA ASP A 16 -9.49 3.57 -4.21
C ASP A 16 -9.95 3.92 -2.79
N VAL A 17 -9.15 3.56 -1.80
CA VAL A 17 -9.40 3.83 -0.38
C VAL A 17 -8.07 4.20 0.28
N ASP A 18 -8.03 5.39 0.87
CA ASP A 18 -6.99 5.76 1.83
C ASP A 18 -7.57 5.85 3.23
N VAL A 19 -6.78 5.49 4.23
CA VAL A 19 -7.14 5.62 5.65
C VAL A 19 -6.16 6.58 6.32
N ARG A 20 -6.65 7.51 7.14
CA ARG A 20 -5.77 8.31 8.01
C ARG A 20 -6.09 8.03 9.46
N THR A 21 -5.07 7.79 10.28
CA THR A 21 -5.22 7.56 11.72
C THR A 21 -4.55 8.64 12.53
N PHE A 22 -5.13 8.98 13.67
CA PHE A 22 -4.54 9.82 14.71
C PHE A 22 -4.55 9.01 16.01
N ILE A 23 -3.53 8.17 16.19
CA ILE A 23 -3.38 7.29 17.35
C ILE A 23 -2.23 7.75 18.23
N GLN A 24 -2.52 8.03 19.49
CA GLN A 24 -1.51 8.18 20.53
C GLN A 24 -1.25 6.81 21.17
N HIS A 25 0.02 6.44 21.35
CA HIS A 25 0.45 5.23 22.04
C HIS A 25 1.91 5.35 22.46
N THR A 26 2.27 4.82 23.63
CA THR A 26 3.67 4.85 24.14
C THR A 26 4.49 3.61 23.78
N PHE A 27 3.92 2.67 23.02
CA PHE A 27 4.65 1.57 22.41
C PHE A 27 3.94 1.11 21.13
N ALA A 28 4.34 1.62 19.97
CA ALA A 28 3.57 1.40 18.75
C ALA A 28 3.58 -0.06 18.26
N ALA A 29 4.65 -0.82 18.57
CA ALA A 29 4.75 -2.23 18.21
C ALA A 29 3.87 -3.16 19.03
N ASP A 30 3.03 -2.65 19.93
CA ASP A 30 2.01 -3.46 20.60
C ASP A 30 0.66 -3.36 19.87
N LEU A 31 0.58 -2.54 18.80
CA LEU A 31 -0.66 -2.25 18.10
C LEU A 31 -0.91 -3.14 16.88
N ASP A 32 -2.08 -3.77 16.87
CA ASP A 32 -2.71 -4.34 15.69
C ASP A 32 -3.83 -3.41 15.19
N ILE A 33 -3.74 -2.96 13.95
CA ILE A 33 -4.72 -2.05 13.36
C ILE A 33 -5.33 -2.68 12.11
N THR A 34 -6.64 -2.84 12.10
CA THR A 34 -7.40 -3.34 10.95
C THR A 34 -8.55 -2.41 10.58
N ILE A 35 -8.92 -2.42 9.30
CA ILE A 35 -10.09 -1.72 8.75
C ILE A 35 -11.04 -2.74 8.12
N THR A 36 -12.32 -2.65 8.44
CA THR A 36 -13.37 -3.54 7.93
C THR A 36 -14.37 -2.74 7.09
N SER A 37 -14.64 -3.20 5.87
CA SER A 37 -15.62 -2.61 4.95
C SER A 37 -17.06 -2.99 5.33
N PRO A 38 -18.08 -2.28 4.80
CA PRO A 38 -19.48 -2.66 4.96
C PRO A 38 -19.82 -4.06 4.45
N SER A 39 -19.04 -4.59 3.50
CA SER A 39 -19.20 -5.94 2.96
C SER A 39 -18.58 -7.01 3.87
N GLY A 40 -17.82 -6.61 4.90
CA GLY A 40 -17.16 -7.49 5.84
C GLY A 40 -15.73 -7.89 5.46
N THR A 41 -15.17 -7.31 4.39
CA THR A 41 -13.76 -7.48 4.05
C THR A 41 -12.91 -6.79 5.10
N VAL A 42 -11.87 -7.46 5.57
CA VAL A 42 -10.93 -6.95 6.58
C VAL A 42 -9.57 -6.78 5.92
N VAL A 43 -8.94 -5.63 6.15
CA VAL A 43 -7.57 -5.33 5.73
C VAL A 43 -6.77 -4.93 6.96
N THR A 44 -5.60 -5.53 7.09
CA THR A 44 -4.61 -5.23 8.12
C THR A 44 -3.75 -4.05 7.69
N LEU A 45 -3.84 -2.95 8.44
CA LEU A 45 -3.02 -1.77 8.18
C LEU A 45 -1.60 -1.99 8.68
N THR A 46 -1.47 -2.50 9.91
CA THR A 46 -0.18 -2.79 10.55
C THR A 46 -0.36 -3.75 11.72
N THR A 47 0.66 -4.59 11.95
CA THR A 47 0.83 -5.41 13.15
C THR A 47 2.27 -5.26 13.65
N ASP A 48 2.45 -5.10 14.96
CA ASP A 48 3.77 -5.08 15.61
C ASP A 48 4.84 -4.09 15.05
N ASN A 49 4.43 -3.03 14.34
CA ASN A 49 5.36 -2.04 13.77
C ASN A 49 5.46 -0.75 14.61
N GLY A 50 6.50 0.04 14.35
CA GLY A 50 6.77 1.29 15.09
C GLY A 50 7.75 1.12 16.23
N GLY A 51 7.92 -0.10 16.75
CA GLY A 51 8.83 -0.42 17.85
C GLY A 51 8.46 0.34 19.13
N SER A 52 9.47 0.68 19.93
CA SER A 52 9.30 1.45 21.17
C SER A 52 9.16 2.96 20.93
N ASN A 53 8.68 3.38 19.75
CA ASN A 53 8.55 4.79 19.40
C ASN A 53 7.12 5.26 19.63
N ASP A 54 6.99 6.31 20.43
CA ASP A 54 5.71 6.87 20.82
C ASP A 54 5.05 7.62 19.65
N ASN A 55 3.73 7.47 19.52
CA ASN A 55 2.86 8.30 18.70
C ASN A 55 3.22 8.35 17.20
N VAL A 56 3.92 7.33 16.69
CA VAL A 56 4.33 7.30 15.28
C VAL A 56 3.14 7.20 14.32
N PHE A 57 2.00 6.66 14.77
CA PHE A 57 0.76 6.57 13.99
C PHE A 57 -0.23 7.73 14.27
N ASN A 58 0.23 8.82 14.91
CA ASN A 58 -0.59 9.98 15.23
C ASN A 58 -0.70 11.00 14.08
N GLY A 59 -1.18 10.53 12.92
CA GLY A 59 -1.36 11.33 11.70
C GLY A 59 -0.98 10.60 10.41
N THR A 60 -0.59 9.32 10.51
CA THR A 60 -0.17 8.47 9.39
C THR A 60 -1.28 8.29 8.37
N LEU A 61 -0.90 8.38 7.09
CA LEU A 61 -1.74 8.03 5.95
C LEU A 61 -1.40 6.60 5.53
N TRP A 62 -2.41 5.77 5.36
CA TRP A 62 -2.33 4.42 4.86
C TRP A 62 -2.85 4.43 3.42
N ASP A 63 -1.95 4.16 2.48
CA ASP A 63 -2.18 4.26 1.03
C ASP A 63 -1.29 3.23 0.32
N ASP A 64 -1.86 2.41 -0.55
CA ASP A 64 -1.13 1.39 -1.32
C ASP A 64 -0.07 1.99 -2.26
N SER A 65 -0.21 3.28 -2.59
CA SER A 65 0.67 4.07 -3.44
C SER A 65 1.73 4.85 -2.66
N ALA A 66 1.81 4.68 -1.34
CA ALA A 66 2.81 5.32 -0.50
C ALA A 66 4.25 4.85 -0.83
N PRO A 67 5.27 5.69 -0.55
CA PRO A 67 6.65 5.42 -0.97
C PRO A 67 7.38 4.34 -0.14
N SER A 68 6.82 3.88 0.97
CA SER A 68 7.49 2.95 1.89
C SER A 68 6.49 2.02 2.55
N LEU A 69 6.86 0.75 2.71
CA LEU A 69 6.09 -0.23 3.47
C LEU A 69 6.17 0.08 4.96
N VAL A 70 5.07 -0.13 5.68
CA VAL A 70 5.02 0.01 7.14
C VAL A 70 6.05 -0.88 7.86
N THR A 71 6.36 -2.05 7.31
CA THR A 71 7.32 -3.03 7.85
C THR A 71 8.78 -2.61 7.69
N ASP A 72 9.07 -1.82 6.65
CA ASP A 72 10.45 -1.45 6.27
C ASP A 72 10.79 -0.02 6.69
N TYR A 73 9.79 0.75 7.14
CA TYR A 73 9.97 2.13 7.52
C TYR A 73 10.78 2.26 8.83
N VAL A 74 11.76 3.17 8.83
CA VAL A 74 12.57 3.46 10.02
C VAL A 74 11.87 4.53 10.86
N TYR A 75 11.30 4.10 11.97
CA TYR A 75 10.58 4.97 12.90
C TYR A 75 11.50 5.81 13.78
N THR A 76 11.02 6.97 14.21
CA THR A 76 11.69 7.86 15.16
C THR A 76 10.71 8.27 16.25
N ASN A 77 11.13 8.19 17.51
CA ASN A 77 10.29 8.49 18.67
C ASN A 77 9.65 9.88 18.58
N LEU A 78 8.34 9.97 18.81
CA LEU A 78 7.54 11.21 18.73
C LEU A 78 7.54 11.89 17.35
N VAL A 79 7.93 11.17 16.30
CA VAL A 79 7.85 11.65 14.91
C VAL A 79 6.79 10.83 14.18
N VAL A 80 5.76 11.52 13.70
CA VAL A 80 4.68 10.91 12.92
C VAL A 80 5.26 10.30 11.65
N ALA A 81 4.95 9.03 11.41
CA ALA A 81 5.30 8.36 10.17
C ALA A 81 4.55 9.00 8.99
N PRO A 82 5.18 9.13 7.81
CA PRO A 82 4.58 9.72 6.62
C PRO A 82 3.46 8.81 6.06
N ALA A 83 3.11 8.98 4.79
CA ALA A 83 2.29 7.97 4.13
C ALA A 83 3.05 6.64 4.08
N LEU A 84 2.37 5.55 4.45
CA LEU A 84 2.91 4.19 4.47
C LEU A 84 1.97 3.24 3.73
N VAL A 85 2.56 2.29 3.02
CA VAL A 85 1.84 1.16 2.45
C VAL A 85 1.51 0.21 3.61
N PRO A 86 0.23 -0.15 3.81
CA PRO A 86 -0.16 -1.06 4.86
C PRO A 86 0.33 -2.50 4.58
N GLU A 87 0.25 -3.37 5.59
CA GLU A 87 0.68 -4.76 5.46
C GLU A 87 -0.17 -5.57 4.47
N GLU A 88 -1.48 -5.30 4.46
CA GLU A 88 -2.40 -5.80 3.46
C GLU A 88 -2.91 -4.66 2.59
N ALA A 89 -3.01 -4.90 1.28
CA ALA A 89 -3.39 -3.87 0.32
C ALA A 89 -4.84 -3.41 0.51
N LEU A 90 -5.06 -2.10 0.59
CA LEU A 90 -6.38 -1.46 0.60
C LEU A 90 -7.15 -1.70 -0.70
N GLY A 91 -6.44 -2.04 -1.78
CA GLY A 91 -6.99 -2.52 -3.05
C GLY A 91 -7.90 -3.75 -2.91
N ALA A 92 -7.86 -4.47 -1.78
CA ALA A 92 -8.82 -5.53 -1.46
C ALA A 92 -10.28 -5.06 -1.45
N PHE A 93 -10.53 -3.77 -1.24
CA PHE A 93 -11.87 -3.18 -1.26
C PHE A 93 -12.38 -2.82 -2.66
N VAL A 94 -11.52 -2.85 -3.69
CA VAL A 94 -11.88 -2.43 -5.05
C VAL A 94 -13.02 -3.28 -5.60
N GLY A 95 -14.07 -2.62 -6.09
CA GLY A 95 -15.28 -3.28 -6.58
C GLY A 95 -16.32 -3.61 -5.51
N GLU A 96 -16.13 -3.23 -4.25
CA GLU A 96 -17.20 -3.26 -3.26
C GLU A 96 -18.08 -2.00 -3.30
N ASN A 97 -19.26 -2.07 -2.66
CA ASN A 97 -20.07 -0.88 -2.42
C ASN A 97 -19.58 -0.17 -1.15
N PRO A 98 -19.15 1.11 -1.24
CA PRO A 98 -18.60 1.82 -0.09
C PRO A 98 -19.66 2.26 0.93
N ASN A 99 -20.94 2.25 0.56
CA ASN A 99 -22.01 2.78 1.40
C ASN A 99 -22.37 1.80 2.51
N GLY A 100 -22.25 2.25 3.75
CA GLY A 100 -22.52 1.45 4.95
C GLY A 100 -21.55 1.80 6.07
N THR A 101 -21.48 0.91 7.06
CA THR A 101 -20.61 1.10 8.23
C THR A 101 -19.23 0.53 7.96
N TRP A 102 -18.22 1.40 7.99
CA TRP A 102 -16.82 1.04 8.06
C TRP A 102 -16.38 0.98 9.53
N THR A 103 -15.56 0.00 9.88
CA THR A 103 -15.09 -0.20 11.26
C THR A 103 -13.57 -0.27 11.29
N ILE A 104 -12.92 0.64 12.02
CA ILE A 104 -11.52 0.48 12.40
C ILE A 104 -11.46 -0.27 13.73
N THR A 105 -10.56 -1.25 13.83
CA THR A 105 -10.24 -1.97 15.05
C THR A 105 -8.78 -1.72 15.39
N VAL A 106 -8.53 -1.35 16.64
CA VAL A 106 -7.17 -1.15 17.19
C VAL A 106 -7.06 -2.06 18.41
N SER A 107 -6.16 -3.03 18.39
CA SER A 107 -5.81 -3.86 19.55
C SER A 107 -4.46 -3.43 20.07
N ASP A 108 -4.32 -3.39 21.38
CA ASP A 108 -3.03 -3.38 22.08
C ASP A 108 -2.94 -4.77 22.72
N ASP A 109 -1.98 -5.58 22.27
CA ASP A 109 -1.90 -7.02 22.59
C ASP A 109 -0.87 -7.36 23.69
N LEU A 110 -0.14 -6.34 24.16
CA LEU A 110 0.79 -6.42 25.27
C LEU A 110 0.34 -5.53 26.44
N ALA A 111 1.08 -5.57 27.54
CA ALA A 111 0.69 -4.88 28.76
C ALA A 111 1.85 -4.01 29.26
N GLY A 112 1.57 -2.76 29.62
CA GLY A 112 2.56 -1.86 30.19
C GLY A 112 2.36 -0.40 29.79
N ASP A 113 1.69 -0.19 28.68
CA ASP A 113 1.47 1.10 28.02
C ASP A 113 -0.01 1.30 27.69
N GLY A 114 -0.29 2.35 26.94
CA GLY A 114 -1.63 2.65 26.48
C GLY A 114 -1.67 3.93 25.67
N GLY A 115 -2.89 4.29 25.29
CA GLY A 115 -3.10 5.46 24.47
C GLY A 115 -4.56 5.62 24.04
N SER A 116 -4.75 6.27 22.89
CA SER A 116 -6.07 6.58 22.36
C SER A 116 -6.07 6.63 20.83
N LEU A 117 -7.17 6.18 20.24
CA LEU A 117 -7.54 6.58 18.90
C LEU A 117 -8.30 7.92 19.00
N ASP A 118 -7.62 9.02 18.71
CA ASP A 118 -8.20 10.37 18.79
C ASP A 118 -9.16 10.62 17.63
N SER A 119 -8.77 10.22 16.42
CA SER A 119 -9.64 10.24 15.23
C SER A 119 -9.09 9.37 14.12
N TRP A 120 -9.92 9.12 13.12
CA TRP A 120 -9.53 8.52 11.84
C TRP A 120 -10.47 8.99 10.73
N SER A 121 -10.03 8.88 9.48
CA SER A 121 -10.83 9.24 8.30
C SER A 121 -10.60 8.27 7.15
N LEU A 122 -11.55 8.27 6.23
CA LEU A 122 -11.50 7.54 4.96
C LEU A 122 -11.59 8.54 3.81
N ASP A 123 -10.69 8.43 2.85
CA ASP A 123 -10.82 9.05 1.54
C ASP A 123 -11.15 7.93 0.54
N ILE A 124 -12.34 7.98 -0.07
CA ILE A 124 -12.83 6.90 -0.96
C ILE A 124 -13.10 7.46 -2.34
N ALA A 125 -12.38 6.96 -3.35
CA ALA A 125 -12.71 7.21 -4.74
C ALA A 125 -13.69 6.15 -5.25
N THR A 126 -14.70 6.58 -6.02
CA THR A 126 -15.74 5.68 -6.54
C THR A 126 -15.93 5.78 -8.04
N LEU A 127 -16.35 4.69 -8.66
CA LEU A 127 -16.73 4.62 -10.06
C LEU A 127 -18.24 4.40 -10.23
N PRO A 128 -18.83 4.93 -11.32
CA PRO A 128 -20.24 4.70 -11.63
C PRO A 128 -20.53 3.28 -12.13
N ALA A 129 -19.50 2.55 -12.56
CA ALA A 129 -19.58 1.17 -13.03
C ALA A 129 -18.49 0.33 -12.36
N ALA A 130 -18.74 -0.99 -12.25
CA ALA A 130 -17.81 -1.89 -11.59
C ALA A 130 -16.44 -1.85 -12.30
N PRO A 131 -15.33 -1.74 -11.56
CA PRO A 131 -14.00 -1.79 -12.15
C PRO A 131 -13.78 -3.15 -12.81
N THR A 132 -13.24 -3.13 -14.02
CA THR A 132 -12.84 -4.34 -14.74
C THR A 132 -11.33 -4.35 -14.90
N THR A 133 -10.66 -5.29 -14.26
CA THR A 133 -9.22 -5.49 -14.43
C THR A 133 -8.96 -6.39 -15.64
N ALA A 134 -8.02 -5.98 -16.48
CA ALA A 134 -7.53 -6.79 -17.59
C ALA A 134 -6.02 -6.98 -17.42
N THR A 135 -5.57 -8.23 -17.44
CA THR A 135 -4.15 -8.56 -17.38
C THR A 135 -3.59 -8.75 -18.79
N THR A 136 -2.62 -7.93 -19.14
CA THR A 136 -1.83 -8.11 -20.38
C THR A 136 -0.44 -8.59 -20.01
N THR A 137 -0.04 -9.76 -20.52
CA THR A 137 1.32 -10.29 -20.32
C THR A 137 2.14 -10.09 -21.59
N VAL A 138 3.34 -9.52 -21.44
CA VAL A 138 4.35 -9.42 -22.50
C VAL A 138 5.67 -9.97 -21.99
N SER A 139 6.45 -10.55 -22.89
CA SER A 139 7.78 -11.08 -22.56
C SER A 139 8.72 -10.93 -23.74
N SER A 140 10.02 -10.91 -23.47
CA SER A 140 11.08 -11.03 -24.46
C SER A 140 11.95 -12.21 -24.06
N SER A 141 12.24 -13.07 -25.03
CA SER A 141 13.18 -14.18 -24.87
C SER A 141 14.55 -13.88 -25.48
N ALA A 142 14.74 -12.70 -26.08
CA ALA A 142 16.00 -12.29 -26.67
C ALA A 142 17.01 -11.97 -25.54
N PRO A 143 18.14 -12.68 -25.45
CA PRO A 143 19.17 -12.36 -24.46
C PRO A 143 19.73 -10.95 -24.72
N VAL A 144 19.86 -10.15 -23.66
CA VAL A 144 20.55 -8.87 -23.69
C VAL A 144 21.84 -9.00 -22.89
N THR A 145 22.98 -8.67 -23.50
CA THR A 145 24.28 -8.72 -22.83
C THR A 145 24.42 -7.56 -21.85
N ILE A 146 24.69 -7.88 -20.59
CA ILE A 146 25.11 -6.91 -19.57
C ILE A 146 26.64 -6.90 -19.60
N ALA A 147 27.23 -5.88 -20.23
CA ALA A 147 28.68 -5.73 -20.30
C ALA A 147 29.21 -5.07 -19.01
N ASP A 148 30.47 -5.33 -18.69
CA ASP A 148 31.15 -4.75 -17.53
C ASP A 148 31.12 -3.21 -17.58
N LEU A 149 30.82 -2.57 -16.45
CA LEU A 149 30.66 -1.12 -16.28
C LEU A 149 29.74 -0.46 -17.32
N ALA A 150 28.71 -1.18 -17.81
CA ALA A 150 27.79 -0.68 -18.82
C ALA A 150 26.31 -0.94 -18.46
N THR A 151 25.44 -0.08 -18.97
CA THR A 151 23.99 -0.24 -18.85
C THR A 151 23.45 -1.07 -20.00
N ALA A 152 22.68 -2.12 -19.68
CA ALA A 152 21.88 -2.87 -20.66
C ALA A 152 20.42 -2.41 -20.59
N THR A 153 19.78 -2.29 -21.74
CA THR A 153 18.35 -1.93 -21.82
C THR A 153 17.60 -3.00 -22.62
N SER A 154 16.46 -3.42 -22.08
CA SER A 154 15.49 -4.27 -22.77
C SER A 154 14.16 -3.55 -22.82
N SER A 155 13.55 -3.45 -24.00
CA SER A 155 12.27 -2.78 -24.21
C SER A 155 11.19 -3.77 -24.60
N LEU A 156 10.04 -3.72 -23.93
CA LEU A 156 8.84 -4.44 -24.30
C LEU A 156 7.81 -3.46 -24.83
N THR A 157 7.21 -3.76 -25.98
CA THR A 157 6.10 -2.98 -26.52
C THR A 157 4.79 -3.68 -26.20
N LEU A 158 3.93 -2.99 -25.46
CA LEU A 158 2.56 -3.40 -25.17
C LEU A 158 1.63 -2.80 -26.24
N ALA A 159 1.10 -3.62 -27.13
CA ALA A 159 0.08 -3.22 -28.10
C ALA A 159 -1.32 -3.50 -27.52
N GLY A 160 -1.89 -2.48 -26.87
CA GLY A 160 -3.18 -2.58 -26.17
C GLY A 160 -3.04 -2.63 -24.65
N GLY A 161 -4.17 -2.50 -23.95
CA GLY A 161 -4.23 -2.41 -22.49
C GLY A 161 -5.44 -1.62 -22.03
N GLY A 162 -5.68 -1.62 -20.72
CA GLY A 162 -6.67 -0.74 -20.08
C GLY A 162 -6.27 0.73 -20.18
N LEU A 163 -7.17 1.62 -19.72
CA LEU A 163 -6.93 3.06 -19.72
C LEU A 163 -6.01 3.53 -18.58
N ALA A 164 -5.77 2.68 -17.58
CA ALA A 164 -4.93 2.95 -16.42
C ALA A 164 -4.18 1.68 -15.99
N ILE A 165 -3.05 1.86 -15.32
CA ILE A 165 -2.27 0.78 -14.71
C ILE A 165 -2.71 0.65 -13.26
N GLN A 166 -3.07 -0.57 -12.85
CA GLN A 166 -3.35 -0.90 -11.44
C GLN A 166 -2.14 -1.56 -10.77
N GLU A 167 -1.53 -2.54 -11.43
CA GLU A 167 -0.35 -3.25 -10.94
C GLU A 167 0.63 -3.48 -12.11
N VAL A 168 1.94 -3.42 -11.84
CA VAL A 168 2.97 -3.90 -12.74
C VAL A 168 3.78 -4.99 -12.05
N ARG A 169 3.72 -6.21 -12.59
CA ARG A 169 4.57 -7.32 -12.15
C ARG A 169 5.70 -7.53 -13.14
N VAL A 170 6.94 -7.44 -12.65
CA VAL A 170 8.15 -7.71 -13.44
C VAL A 170 8.78 -9.01 -12.98
N THR A 171 9.12 -9.87 -13.93
CA THR A 171 9.92 -11.08 -13.68
C THR A 171 11.15 -11.05 -14.56
N THR A 172 12.33 -11.14 -13.96
CA THR A 172 13.61 -11.09 -14.68
C THR A 172 14.35 -12.44 -14.57
N ALA A 173 15.13 -12.76 -15.60
CA ALA A 173 15.98 -13.94 -15.64
C ALA A 173 17.42 -13.50 -15.96
N ILE A 174 18.09 -12.90 -14.98
CA ILE A 174 19.43 -12.33 -15.15
C ILE A 174 20.50 -13.32 -14.69
N ARG A 175 21.58 -13.44 -15.47
CA ARG A 175 22.80 -14.15 -15.08
C ARG A 175 23.93 -13.13 -14.95
N HIS A 176 24.49 -13.01 -13.75
CA HIS A 176 25.62 -12.12 -13.48
C HIS A 176 26.57 -12.78 -12.46
N THR A 177 27.85 -12.43 -12.50
CA THR A 177 28.88 -13.02 -11.62
C THR A 177 28.80 -12.51 -10.18
N PHE A 178 28.30 -11.29 -9.97
CA PHE A 178 28.09 -10.68 -8.66
C PHE A 178 26.76 -9.93 -8.64
N ALA A 179 25.76 -10.44 -7.93
CA ALA A 179 24.42 -9.82 -7.94
C ALA A 179 24.39 -8.42 -7.31
N ALA A 180 25.32 -8.12 -6.40
CA ALA A 180 25.44 -6.83 -5.73
C ALA A 180 25.82 -5.68 -6.69
N ASP A 181 26.29 -5.99 -7.90
CA ASP A 181 26.62 -4.98 -8.92
C ASP A 181 25.40 -4.56 -9.75
N ILE A 182 24.25 -5.20 -9.56
CA ILE A 182 23.06 -4.95 -10.38
C ILE A 182 22.18 -3.90 -9.72
N ASP A 183 22.10 -2.75 -10.37
CA ASP A 183 21.00 -1.80 -10.20
C ASP A 183 19.99 -1.99 -11.34
N MET A 184 18.70 -2.10 -11.00
CA MET A 184 17.63 -2.19 -11.98
C MET A 184 16.77 -0.95 -11.94
N THR A 185 16.26 -0.56 -13.11
CA THR A 185 15.22 0.45 -13.23
C THR A 185 14.18 -0.02 -14.24
N LEU A 186 12.92 0.28 -13.96
CA LEU A 186 11.81 0.16 -14.90
C LEU A 186 11.38 1.56 -15.32
N THR A 187 11.41 1.83 -16.62
CA THR A 187 10.93 3.09 -17.19
C THR A 187 9.63 2.88 -17.96
N SER A 188 8.57 3.60 -17.59
CA SER A 188 7.29 3.58 -18.29
C SER A 188 7.34 4.34 -19.62
N PRO A 189 6.38 4.15 -20.55
CA PRO A 189 6.31 4.93 -21.79
C PRO A 189 6.16 6.45 -21.59
N SER A 190 5.64 6.88 -20.43
CA SER A 190 5.54 8.30 -20.07
C SER A 190 6.82 8.86 -19.43
N GLY A 191 7.84 8.03 -19.24
CA GLY A 191 9.13 8.40 -18.65
C GLY A 191 9.18 8.29 -17.11
N THR A 192 8.17 7.70 -16.47
CA THR A 192 8.22 7.40 -15.03
C THR A 192 9.27 6.32 -14.78
N VAL A 193 10.18 6.53 -13.84
CA VAL A 193 11.24 5.56 -13.49
C VAL A 193 11.00 5.03 -12.08
N VAL A 194 11.05 3.72 -11.92
CA VAL A 194 11.03 3.02 -10.63
C VAL A 194 12.32 2.19 -10.53
N THR A 195 13.03 2.29 -9.42
CA THR A 195 14.21 1.47 -9.08
C THR A 195 13.81 0.28 -8.23
#